data_AF-A0A8S3JNL6-F1
#
_entry.id   AF-A0A8S3JNL6-F1
#
_cell.length_a   1.000
_cell.length_b   1.000
_cell.length_c   1.000
_cell.angle_alpha   90.00
_cell.angle_beta   90.00
_cell.angle_gamma   90.00
#
_symmetry.space_group_name_H-M   'P 1'
#
loop_
_entity.id
_entity.type
_entity.pdbx_description
1 polymer ?
#
loop_
_entity_poly.entity_id
_entity_poly.type
_entity_poly.pdbx_seq_one_letter_code
_entity_poly.pdbx_strand_id
1 'polypeptide(L)'
;MSARQTLTLTSKHQLWILSQFPRLASTNSWWSNVEMGPPDAILGVTEAFKRDTNPKKINLGVGAYRTDEGKPFVLESVKKAEKLIASENLDKEYAPISGVLDFCQASAKLAFGDNSRVIKDQL
;
A
#
# COMPACT_ATOMS: atom_id res chain seq x y z
N MET A 1 -36.95 34.94 -49.17
CA MET A 1 -36.85 36.24 -48.47
C MET A 1 -37.42 36.08 -47.07
N SER A 2 -36.62 36.42 -46.04
CA SER A 2 -37.04 36.93 -44.72
C SER A 2 -37.93 36.03 -43.83
N ALA A 3 -37.64 35.70 -42.56
CA ALA A 3 -36.58 36.02 -41.63
C ALA A 3 -36.62 34.96 -40.52
N ARG A 4 -35.45 34.49 -40.07
CA ARG A 4 -35.32 33.78 -38.78
C ARG A 4 -35.35 34.85 -37.69
N GLN A 5 -36.37 34.85 -36.84
CA GLN A 5 -36.36 35.67 -35.63
C GLN A 5 -35.60 34.92 -34.54
N THR A 6 -34.35 35.34 -34.32
CA THR A 6 -33.54 34.97 -33.17
C THR A 6 -34.09 35.70 -31.95
N LEU A 7 -34.87 35.01 -31.12
CA LEU A 7 -35.28 35.52 -29.80
C LEU A 7 -34.12 35.34 -28.84
N THR A 8 -33.30 36.38 -28.71
CA THR A 8 -32.33 36.54 -27.62
C THR A 8 -33.09 36.85 -26.33
N LEU A 9 -33.56 35.82 -25.64
CA LEU A 9 -34.19 35.98 -24.34
C LEU A 9 -33.13 36.15 -23.25
N THR A 10 -32.77 37.40 -23.04
CA THR A 10 -32.07 37.86 -21.83
C THR A 10 -33.01 37.82 -20.62
N SER A 11 -32.41 37.84 -19.43
CA SER A 11 -32.99 38.38 -18.20
C SER A 11 -33.72 37.40 -17.26
N LYS A 12 -32.94 37.00 -16.24
CA LYS A 12 -33.29 36.91 -14.81
C LYS A 12 -34.36 35.91 -14.33
N HIS A 13 -35.22 35.38 -15.20
CA HIS A 13 -36.29 34.46 -14.75
C HIS A 13 -35.89 32.98 -14.67
N GLN A 14 -34.80 32.55 -15.35
CA GLN A 14 -34.31 31.17 -15.21
C GLN A 14 -33.44 30.93 -13.96
N LEU A 15 -32.93 31.99 -13.32
CA LEU A 15 -32.15 31.88 -12.09
C LEU A 15 -33.02 31.57 -10.86
N TRP A 16 -34.32 31.89 -10.91
CA TRP A 16 -35.22 31.66 -9.78
C TRP A 16 -35.59 30.18 -9.62
N ILE A 17 -35.81 29.47 -10.74
CA ILE A 17 -36.24 28.05 -10.72
C ILE A 17 -35.10 27.12 -10.27
N LEU A 18 -33.83 27.51 -10.47
CA LEU A 18 -32.67 26.75 -9.97
C LEU A 18 -32.35 27.04 -8.49
N SER A 19 -33.01 28.03 -7.86
CA SER A 19 -32.82 28.38 -6.45
C SER A 19 -33.75 27.63 -5.48
N GLN A 20 -34.75 26.91 -5.99
CA GLN A 20 -35.81 26.30 -5.17
C GLN A 20 -35.67 24.79 -4.94
N PHE A 21 -34.62 24.16 -5.45
CA PHE A 21 -34.30 22.80 -5.03
C PHE A 21 -33.38 22.89 -3.82
N PRO A 22 -33.80 22.41 -2.63
CA PRO A 22 -32.85 22.21 -1.55
C PRO A 22 -31.77 21.28 -2.09
N ARG A 23 -30.50 21.69 -2.05
CA ARG A 23 -29.39 20.75 -2.20
C ARG A 23 -29.51 19.78 -1.03
N LEU A 24 -30.20 18.65 -1.24
CA LEU A 24 -30.11 17.49 -0.37
C LEU A 24 -28.73 16.87 -0.62
N ALA A 25 -27.70 17.53 -0.13
CA ALA A 25 -26.39 16.93 0.10
C ALA A 25 -26.20 16.82 1.60
N SER A 26 -27.09 16.06 2.25
CA SER A 26 -26.78 15.44 3.53
C SER A 26 -26.63 13.95 3.29
N THR A 27 -25.49 13.58 2.72
CA THR A 27 -24.91 12.28 3.08
C THR A 27 -23.90 12.58 4.17
N ASN A 28 -24.38 12.63 5.42
CA ASN A 28 -23.53 12.27 6.53
C ASN A 28 -23.12 10.82 6.26
N SER A 29 -21.99 10.67 5.57
CA SER A 29 -21.33 9.39 5.40
C SER A 29 -21.17 8.80 6.80
N TRP A 30 -21.40 7.49 6.95
CA TRP A 30 -21.09 6.78 8.19
C TRP A 30 -19.67 7.09 8.70
N TRP A 31 -18.76 7.46 7.79
CA TRP A 31 -17.37 7.80 8.03
C TRP A 31 -17.11 9.30 8.30
N SER A 32 -18.13 10.16 8.38
CA SER A 32 -17.96 11.62 8.50
C SER A 32 -17.18 12.04 9.75
N ASN A 33 -17.21 11.20 10.79
CA ASN A 33 -16.56 11.44 12.08
C ASN A 33 -15.29 10.61 12.26
N VAL A 34 -14.83 9.92 11.21
CA VAL A 34 -13.57 9.18 11.25
C VAL A 34 -12.43 10.11 10.84
N GLU A 35 -11.71 10.59 11.84
CA GLU A 35 -10.54 11.43 11.65
C GLU A 35 -9.37 10.61 11.09
N MET A 36 -8.48 11.27 10.32
CA MET A 36 -7.25 10.62 9.88
C MET A 36 -6.33 10.38 11.07
N GLY A 37 -5.81 9.15 11.17
CA GLY A 37 -4.76 8.83 12.12
C GLY A 37 -3.50 9.67 11.88
N PRO A 38 -2.66 9.85 12.91
CA PRO A 38 -1.41 10.59 12.77
C PRO A 38 -0.51 9.91 11.71
N PRO A 39 0.19 10.69 10.87
CA PRO A 39 1.10 10.12 9.88
C PRO A 39 2.25 9.38 10.57
N ASP A 40 2.59 8.21 10.05
CA ASP A 40 3.73 7.44 10.55
C ASP A 40 5.05 8.20 10.30
N ALA A 41 5.80 8.42 11.38
CA ALA A 41 7.01 9.24 11.36
C ALA A 41 8.10 8.67 10.42
N ILE A 42 8.13 7.36 10.17
CA ILE A 42 9.12 6.69 9.32
C ILE A 42 8.67 6.69 7.87
N LEU A 43 7.37 6.45 7.60
CA LEU A 43 6.83 6.48 6.25
C LEU A 43 6.86 7.89 5.65
N GLY A 44 6.66 8.93 6.48
CA GLY A 44 6.76 10.32 6.06
C GLY A 44 8.11 10.69 5.45
N VAL A 45 9.21 10.17 6.01
CA VAL A 45 10.58 10.42 5.50
C VAL A 45 10.77 9.81 4.11
N THR A 46 10.25 8.60 3.89
CA THR A 46 10.30 7.96 2.56
C THR A 46 9.51 8.74 1.53
N GLU A 47 8.37 9.28 1.92
CA GLU A 47 7.52 10.06 1.02
C GLU A 47 8.17 11.41 0.67
N ALA A 48 8.75 12.10 1.65
CA ALA A 48 9.55 13.30 1.44
C ALA A 48 10.74 13.01 0.51
N PHE A 49 11.47 11.91 0.74
CA PHE A 49 12.56 11.46 -0.14
C PHE A 49 12.08 11.19 -1.57
N LYS A 50 10.89 10.60 -1.76
CA LYS A 50 10.33 10.36 -3.10
C LYS A 50 9.96 11.66 -3.81
N ARG A 51 9.41 12.64 -3.08
CA ARG A 51 9.03 13.97 -3.62
C ARG A 51 10.23 14.86 -3.94
N ASP A 52 11.37 14.66 -3.28
CA ASP A 52 12.59 15.43 -3.55
C ASP A 52 13.13 15.16 -4.97
N THR A 53 13.37 16.21 -5.74
CA THR A 53 13.89 16.15 -7.12
C THR A 53 15.42 16.25 -7.18
N ASN A 54 16.09 16.50 -6.06
CA ASN A 54 17.54 16.63 -6.00
C ASN A 54 18.22 15.31 -6.44
N PRO A 55 19.10 15.32 -7.47
CA PRO A 55 19.77 14.11 -7.93
C PRO A 55 20.77 13.53 -6.92
N LYS A 56 21.16 14.30 -5.88
CA LYS A 56 22.09 13.87 -4.81
C LYS A 56 21.37 13.48 -3.51
N LYS A 57 20.06 13.26 -3.54
CA LYS A 57 19.29 12.86 -2.36
C LYS A 57 19.73 11.48 -1.84
N ILE A 58 19.76 11.31 -0.52
CA ILE A 58 20.13 10.06 0.15
C ILE A 58 18.98 9.63 1.06
N ASN A 59 18.58 8.36 1.00
CA ASN A 59 17.55 7.81 1.88
C ASN A 59 18.21 7.05 3.04
N LEU A 60 18.08 7.60 4.25
CA LEU A 60 18.53 6.97 5.50
C LEU A 60 17.37 6.65 6.46
N GLY A 61 16.11 6.75 5.99
CA GLY A 61 14.93 6.58 6.84
C GLY A 61 14.54 5.12 7.02
N VAL A 62 14.41 4.37 5.92
CA VAL A 62 13.98 2.96 5.97
C VAL A 62 15.18 2.04 6.04
N GLY A 63 15.24 1.20 7.06
CA GLY A 63 16.24 0.14 7.25
C GLY A 63 16.05 -1.03 6.27
N ALA A 64 16.09 -0.76 4.97
CA ALA A 64 15.99 -1.78 3.92
C ALA A 64 17.29 -1.84 3.12
N TYR A 65 17.82 -3.04 2.91
CA TYR A 65 19.05 -3.25 2.18
C TYR A 65 18.93 -2.82 0.71
N ARG A 66 19.97 -2.15 0.20
CA ARG A 66 20.01 -1.58 -1.15
C ARG A 66 21.26 -2.01 -1.89
N THR A 67 21.20 -1.98 -3.22
CA THR A 67 22.38 -2.06 -4.08
C THR A 67 23.19 -0.76 -4.03
N ASP A 68 24.38 -0.78 -4.64
CA ASP A 68 25.24 0.41 -4.78
C ASP A 68 24.54 1.53 -5.56
N GLU A 69 23.58 1.21 -6.43
CA GLU A 69 22.73 2.18 -7.14
C GLU A 69 21.50 2.64 -6.35
N GLY A 70 21.39 2.27 -5.06
CA GLY A 70 20.28 2.65 -4.18
C GLY A 70 18.95 1.91 -4.45
N LYS A 71 18.97 0.85 -5.26
CA LYS A 71 17.77 0.06 -5.60
C LYS A 71 17.51 -1.02 -4.54
N PRO A 72 16.25 -1.49 -4.36
CA PRO A 72 15.97 -2.63 -3.50
C PRO A 72 16.80 -3.86 -3.91
N PHE A 73 17.44 -4.50 -2.95
CA PHE A 73 18.23 -5.71 -3.20
C PHE A 73 17.45 -6.95 -2.80
N VAL A 74 17.34 -7.91 -3.73
CA VAL A 74 16.72 -9.21 -3.50
C VAL A 74 17.82 -10.26 -3.58
N LEU A 75 17.94 -11.08 -2.54
CA LEU A 75 18.94 -12.15 -2.45
C LEU A 75 18.75 -13.19 -3.57
N GLU A 76 19.85 -13.70 -4.12
CA GLU A 76 19.81 -14.73 -5.17
C GLU A 76 19.17 -16.05 -4.69
N SER A 77 19.31 -16.38 -3.40
CA SER A 77 18.63 -17.53 -2.79
C SER A 77 17.11 -17.36 -2.82
N VAL A 78 16.61 -16.15 -2.54
CA VAL A 78 15.18 -15.83 -2.57
C VAL A 78 14.62 -15.91 -3.99
N LYS A 79 15.32 -15.32 -4.98
CA LYS A 79 14.91 -15.41 -6.40
C LYS A 79 14.80 -16.85 -6.89
N LYS A 80 15.69 -17.73 -6.44
CA LYS A 80 15.64 -19.17 -6.77
C LYS A 80 14.45 -19.86 -6.10
N ALA A 81 14.23 -19.61 -4.81
CA ALA A 81 13.10 -20.15 -4.06
C ALA A 81 11.75 -19.75 -4.68
N GLU A 82 11.59 -18.49 -5.07
CA GLU A 82 10.37 -18.01 -5.76
C GLU A 82 10.06 -18.79 -7.04
N LYS A 83 11.09 -19.07 -7.86
CA LYS A 83 10.93 -19.86 -9.09
C LYS A 83 10.51 -21.31 -8.80
N LEU A 84 11.09 -21.92 -7.76
CA LEU A 84 10.76 -23.28 -7.35
C LEU A 84 9.30 -23.35 -6.88
N ILE A 85 8.90 -22.49 -5.95
CA ILE A 85 7.54 -22.44 -5.42
C ILE A 85 6.52 -22.19 -6.55
N ALA A 86 6.82 -21.29 -7.48
CA ALA A 86 5.96 -21.04 -8.63
C ALA A 86 5.82 -22.26 -9.56
N SER A 87 6.88 -23.07 -9.69
CA SER A 87 6.86 -24.29 -10.52
C SER A 87 6.12 -25.46 -9.88
N GLU A 88 6.05 -25.51 -8.55
CA GLU A 88 5.42 -26.61 -7.80
C GLU A 88 3.88 -26.55 -7.80
N ASN A 89 3.29 -25.41 -8.18
CA ASN A 89 1.84 -25.21 -8.28
C ASN A 89 1.04 -25.72 -7.07
N LEU A 90 1.48 -25.33 -5.87
CA LEU A 90 0.88 -25.71 -4.59
C LEU A 90 -0.60 -25.32 -4.50
N ASP A 91 -1.37 -26.07 -3.70
CA ASP A 91 -2.83 -25.94 -3.54
C ASP A 91 -3.30 -24.62 -2.88
N LYS A 92 -2.40 -23.93 -2.17
CA LYS A 92 -2.65 -22.67 -1.42
C LYS A 92 -3.72 -22.82 -0.32
N GLU A 93 -3.84 -24.02 0.24
CA GLU A 93 -4.73 -24.28 1.36
C GLU A 93 -4.29 -23.57 2.65
N TYR A 94 -5.20 -23.53 3.64
CA TYR A 94 -4.91 -22.92 4.93
C TYR A 94 -3.72 -23.59 5.63
N ALA A 95 -2.75 -22.77 6.03
CA ALA A 95 -1.71 -23.22 6.94
C ALA A 95 -2.29 -23.48 8.35
N PRO A 96 -1.70 -24.40 9.13
CA PRO A 96 -2.03 -24.57 10.54
C PRO A 96 -1.84 -23.27 11.35
N ILE A 97 -2.51 -23.17 12.51
CA ILE A 97 -2.39 -22.00 13.42
C ILE A 97 -0.94 -21.72 13.80
N SER A 98 -0.13 -22.76 13.97
CA SER A 98 1.30 -22.68 14.26
C SER A 98 2.17 -22.26 13.08
N GLY A 99 1.60 -22.17 11.87
CA GLY A 99 2.33 -22.03 10.61
C GLY A 99 2.80 -23.37 10.02
N VAL A 100 3.59 -23.28 8.94
CA VAL A 100 4.16 -24.44 8.25
C VAL A 100 5.29 -25.03 9.10
N LEU A 101 5.18 -26.30 9.47
CA LEU A 101 6.11 -26.95 10.41
C LEU A 101 7.58 -26.85 9.94
N ASP A 102 7.83 -27.09 8.65
CA ASP A 102 9.17 -27.04 8.08
C ASP A 102 9.79 -25.63 8.18
N PHE A 103 8.97 -24.58 8.01
CA PHE A 103 9.40 -23.20 8.19
C PHE A 103 9.75 -22.92 9.65
N CYS A 104 8.94 -23.38 10.61
CA CYS A 104 9.20 -23.22 12.03
C CYS A 104 10.51 -23.92 12.43
N GLN A 105 10.72 -25.16 11.98
CA GLN A 105 11.94 -25.91 12.26
C GLN A 105 13.18 -25.27 11.63
N ALA A 106 13.10 -24.82 10.38
CA ALA A 106 14.20 -24.12 9.72
C ALA A 106 14.53 -22.79 10.41
N SER A 107 13.51 -22.04 10.84
CA SER A 107 13.67 -20.79 11.58
C SER A 107 14.33 -21.01 12.94
N ALA A 108 13.93 -22.05 13.67
CA ALA A 108 14.55 -22.42 14.94
C ALA A 108 16.03 -22.79 14.74
N LYS A 109 16.35 -23.61 13.73
CA LYS A 109 17.74 -23.96 13.38
C LYS A 109 18.57 -22.73 13.02
N LEU A 110 18.01 -21.79 12.25
CA LEU A 110 18.69 -20.53 11.91
C LEU A 110 18.99 -19.69 13.15
N ALA A 111 18.05 -19.60 14.10
CA ALA A 111 18.18 -18.78 15.29
C ALA A 111 19.14 -19.37 16.35
N PHE A 112 19.07 -20.68 16.59
CA PHE A 112 19.81 -21.33 17.68
C PHE A 112 21.02 -22.16 17.22
N GLY A 113 21.13 -22.46 15.92
CA GLY A 113 22.13 -23.34 15.35
C GLY A 113 21.81 -24.83 15.52
N ASP A 114 22.35 -25.66 14.61
CA ASP A 114 22.03 -27.09 14.51
C ASP A 114 22.34 -27.92 15.75
N ASN A 115 23.26 -27.44 16.59
CA ASN A 115 23.73 -28.13 17.79
C ASN A 115 23.18 -27.57 19.11
N SER A 116 22.18 -26.69 19.05
CA SER A 116 21.55 -26.14 20.24
C SER A 116 20.90 -27.23 21.08
N ARG A 117 21.18 -27.20 22.40
CA ARG A 117 20.50 -28.07 23.38
C ARG A 117 18.99 -27.85 23.36
N VAL A 118 18.55 -26.60 23.21
CA VAL A 118 17.12 -26.21 23.16
C VAL A 118 16.37 -26.91 22.02
N ILE A 119 17.04 -27.16 20.88
CA ILE A 119 16.42 -27.89 19.76
C ILE A 119 16.45 -29.41 20.02
N LYS A 120 17.54 -29.93 20.60
CA LYS A 120 17.70 -31.37 20.89
C LYS A 120 16.76 -31.86 21.98
N ASP A 121 16.53 -31.02 22.98
CA ASP A 121 15.67 -31.34 24.13
C ASP A 121 14.18 -31.16 23.81
N GLN A 122 13.84 -30.80 22.56
CA GLN A 122 12.50 -30.54 22.01
C GLN A 122 11.69 -29.54 22.87
N LEU A 123 11.58 -28.30 22.37
CA LEU A 123 10.72 -27.22 22.90
C LEU A 123 9.55 -27.68 23.79
#